data_AF-A0A7R9E297-F1
#
_entry.id   AF-A0A7R9E297-F1
#
_cell.length_a   1.000
_cell.length_b   1.000
_cell.length_c   1.000
_cell.angle_alpha   90.00
_cell.angle_beta   90.00
_cell.angle_gamma   90.00
#
_symmetry.space_group_name_H-M   'P 1'
#
loop_
_entity.id
_entity.type
_entity.pdbx_description
1 polymer ?
#
loop_
_entity_poly.entity_id
_entity_poly.type
_entity_poly.pdbx_seq_one_letter_code
_entity_poly.pdbx_strand_id
1 'polypeptide(L)'
;EEDKTFAEALSKLEADPTCQNFSLISFLTLPIQRVTRFALLVDGVMKYVPDTDQSLQHWKKTITVLRELAFECNEAAGKAEELEKMLLQRKNKSKKIDESDKKKKKKNKSEKKGGRKWKLW
;
A
#
# COMPACT_ATOMS: atom_id res chain seq x y z
N GLU A 1 14.83 -11.71 7.16
CA GLU A 1 16.03 -11.37 6.39
C GLU A 1 15.57 -10.89 5.03
N GLU A 2 16.08 -9.74 4.59
CA GLU A 2 15.87 -9.32 3.20
C GLU A 2 16.55 -10.32 2.27
N ASP A 3 15.87 -10.68 1.18
CA ASP A 3 16.42 -11.58 0.18
C ASP A 3 17.55 -10.86 -0.56
N LYS A 4 18.79 -11.18 -0.19
CA LYS A 4 20.00 -10.58 -0.81
C LYS A 4 20.03 -10.78 -2.32
N THR A 5 19.53 -11.92 -2.80
CA THR A 5 19.45 -12.24 -4.23
C THR A 5 18.55 -11.24 -4.96
N PHE A 6 17.41 -10.90 -4.35
CA PHE A 6 16.50 -9.90 -4.88
C PHE A 6 17.11 -8.50 -4.87
N ALA A 7 17.74 -8.10 -3.75
CA ALA A 7 18.35 -6.78 -3.62
C ALA A 7 19.48 -6.57 -4.65
N GLU A 8 20.32 -7.58 -4.88
CA GLU A 8 21.39 -7.54 -5.89
C GLU A 8 20.84 -7.49 -7.32
N ALA A 9 19.80 -8.26 -7.62
CA ALA A 9 19.14 -8.23 -8.92
C ALA A 9 18.48 -6.87 -9.18
N LEU A 10 17.82 -6.30 -8.17
CA LEU A 10 17.18 -5.00 -8.24
C LEU A 10 18.19 -3.88 -8.49
N SER A 11 19.30 -3.87 -7.76
CA SER A 11 20.36 -2.86 -7.94
C SER A 11 20.98 -2.91 -9.35
N LYS A 12 21.14 -4.10 -9.93
CA LYS A 12 21.60 -4.25 -11.31
C LYS A 12 20.61 -3.67 -12.32
N LEU A 13 19.31 -3.84 -12.09
CA LEU A 13 18.27 -3.29 -12.97
C LEU A 13 18.19 -1.76 -12.86
N GLU A 14 18.26 -1.21 -11.65
CA GLU A 14 18.20 0.24 -11.42
C GLU A 14 19.43 0.99 -11.98
N ALA A 15 20.57 0.30 -12.12
CA ALA A 15 21.78 0.86 -12.73
C ALA A 15 21.72 0.97 -14.26
N ASP A 16 20.69 0.40 -14.91
CA ASP A 16 20.52 0.51 -16.35
C ASP A 16 20.29 1.98 -16.75
N PRO A 17 20.99 2.51 -17.78
CA PRO A 17 20.80 3.89 -18.23
C PRO A 17 19.36 4.24 -18.61
N THR A 18 18.56 3.26 -19.05
CA THR A 18 17.13 3.43 -19.39
C THR A 18 16.28 3.76 -18.16
N CYS A 19 16.71 3.34 -16.96
CA CYS A 19 16.04 3.67 -15.71
C CYS A 19 16.31 5.12 -15.26
N GLN A 20 17.25 5.85 -15.88
CA GLN A 20 17.54 7.26 -15.59
C GLN A 20 17.80 7.54 -14.11
N ASN A 21 18.42 6.60 -13.39
CA ASN A 21 18.66 6.65 -11.94
C ASN A 21 17.40 6.67 -11.06
N PHE A 22 16.23 6.28 -11.59
CA PHE A 22 15.04 6.05 -10.77
C PHE A 22 15.10 4.68 -10.10
N SER A 23 14.74 4.63 -8.82
CA SER A 23 14.53 3.37 -8.14
C SER A 23 13.19 2.76 -8.53
N LEU A 24 13.02 1.46 -8.28
CA LEU A 24 11.74 0.76 -8.44
C LEU A 24 10.62 1.46 -7.67
N ILE A 25 10.91 1.96 -6.46
CA ILE A 25 9.93 2.72 -5.67
C ILE A 25 9.51 3.97 -6.44
N SER A 26 10.43 4.70 -7.05
CA SER A 26 10.09 5.86 -7.87
C SER A 26 9.15 5.47 -9.00
N PHE A 27 9.45 4.41 -9.77
CA PHE A 27 8.56 3.93 -10.84
C PHE A 27 7.17 3.54 -10.34
N LEU A 28 7.08 2.89 -9.19
CA LEU A 28 5.80 2.49 -8.58
C LEU A 28 4.98 3.70 -8.09
N THR A 29 5.62 4.83 -7.78
CA THR A 29 4.92 6.07 -7.39
C THR A 29 4.54 6.97 -8.58
N LEU A 30 5.14 6.80 -9.75
CA LEU A 30 4.83 7.63 -10.93
C LEU A 30 3.34 7.60 -11.34
N PRO A 31 2.60 6.48 -11.35
CA PRO A 31 1.21 6.48 -11.77
C PRO A 31 0.31 7.40 -10.93
N ILE A 32 0.47 7.36 -9.60
CA ILE A 32 -0.34 8.20 -8.70
C ILE A 32 0.05 9.69 -8.78
N GLN A 33 1.33 9.97 -9.08
CA GLN A 33 1.83 11.31 -9.37
C GLN A 33 1.33 11.83 -10.73
N ARG A 34 1.22 10.95 -11.74
CA ARG A 34 0.95 11.36 -13.12
C ARG A 34 -0.50 11.76 -13.34
N VAL A 35 -1.44 11.04 -12.74
CA VAL A 35 -2.87 11.35 -12.85
C VAL A 35 -3.17 12.73 -12.26
N THR A 36 -2.62 13.05 -11.08
CA THR A 36 -2.81 14.36 -10.44
C THR A 36 -2.11 15.49 -11.19
N ARG A 37 -0.94 15.23 -11.78
CA ARG A 37 -0.17 16.21 -12.55
C ARG A 37 -0.88 16.67 -13.83
N PHE A 38 -1.63 15.81 -14.51
CA PHE A 38 -2.36 16.21 -15.72
C PHE A 38 -3.41 17.30 -15.44
N ALA A 39 -4.15 17.21 -14.33
CA ALA A 39 -5.11 18.23 -13.96
C ALA A 39 -4.44 19.60 -13.72
N LEU A 40 -3.25 19.61 -13.08
CA LEU A 40 -2.49 20.84 -12.83
C LEU A 40 -1.92 21.47 -14.12
N LEU A 41 -1.44 20.63 -15.05
CA LEU A 41 -0.91 21.11 -16.33
C LEU A 41 -2.03 21.72 -17.19
N VAL A 42 -3.20 21.07 -17.24
CA VAL A 42 -4.36 21.61 -17.96
C VAL A 42 -4.85 22.91 -17.32
N ASP A 43 -4.91 22.99 -16.00
CA ASP A 43 -5.24 24.24 -15.29
C ASP A 43 -4.25 25.36 -15.63
N GLY A 44 -2.96 25.03 -15.73
CA GLY A 44 -1.91 25.96 -16.16
C GLY A 44 -2.11 26.48 -17.58
N VAL A 45 -2.42 25.60 -18.53
CA VAL A 45 -2.70 25.98 -19.93
C VAL A 45 -3.94 26.86 -20.03
N MET A 46 -5.01 26.51 -19.30
CA MET A 46 -6.29 27.24 -19.32
C MET A 46 -6.16 28.71 -18.90
N LYS A 47 -5.16 29.07 -18.08
CA LYS A 47 -4.89 30.46 -17.68
C LYS A 47 -4.46 31.36 -18.85
N TYR A 48 -4.01 30.77 -19.95
CA TYR A 48 -3.55 31.49 -21.13
C TYR A 48 -4.52 31.38 -22.32
N VAL A 49 -5.63 30.64 -22.18
CA VAL A 49 -6.65 30.51 -23.22
C VAL A 49 -7.62 31.71 -23.13
N PRO A 50 -7.82 32.48 -24.21
CA PRO A 50 -8.77 33.59 -24.22
C PRO A 50 -10.21 33.14 -23.97
N ASP A 51 -11.00 33.96 -23.28
CA ASP A 51 -12.41 33.64 -22.98
C ASP A 51 -13.30 33.55 -24.24
N THR A 52 -12.85 34.14 -25.35
CA THR A 52 -13.51 34.11 -26.65
C THR A 52 -13.20 32.87 -27.47
N ASP A 53 -12.25 32.03 -27.01
CA ASP A 53 -11.80 30.84 -27.73
C ASP A 53 -12.82 29.69 -27.60
N GLN A 54 -13.23 29.15 -28.74
CA GLN A 54 -14.17 28.02 -28.80
C GLN A 54 -13.58 26.73 -28.17
N SER A 55 -12.25 26.63 -28.06
CA SER A 55 -11.56 25.53 -27.39
C SER A 55 -11.73 25.56 -25.87
N LEU A 56 -12.10 26.69 -25.26
CA LEU A 56 -12.26 26.82 -23.82
C LEU A 56 -13.26 25.82 -23.24
N GLN A 57 -14.35 25.52 -23.96
CA GLN A 57 -15.33 24.51 -23.55
C GLN A 57 -14.73 23.11 -23.53
N HIS A 58 -13.87 22.79 -24.49
CA HIS A 58 -13.14 21.51 -24.52
C HIS A 58 -12.17 21.42 -23.34
N TRP A 59 -11.42 22.49 -23.06
CA TRP A 59 -10.52 22.54 -21.92
C TRP A 59 -11.25 22.37 -20.58
N LYS A 60 -12.39 23.05 -20.39
CA LYS A 60 -13.26 22.90 -19.21
C LYS A 60 -13.73 21.45 -19.04
N LYS A 61 -14.12 20.79 -20.13
CA LYS A 61 -14.51 19.37 -20.08
C LYS A 61 -13.32 18.47 -19.73
N THR A 62 -12.15 18.70 -20.33
CA THR A 62 -10.94 17.93 -20.08
C THR A 62 -10.50 18.01 -18.61
N ILE A 63 -10.49 19.21 -18.02
CA ILE A 63 -10.08 19.36 -16.62
C ILE A 63 -11.06 18.71 -15.65
N THR A 64 -12.36 18.72 -15.94
CA THR A 64 -13.37 18.01 -15.14
C THR A 64 -13.09 16.52 -15.13
N VAL A 65 -12.93 15.91 -16.31
CA VAL A 65 -12.65 14.47 -16.45
C VAL A 65 -11.34 14.08 -15.74
N LEU A 66 -10.30 14.90 -15.85
CA LEU A 66 -9.02 14.64 -15.18
C LEU A 66 -9.13 14.71 -13.65
N ARG A 67 -9.94 15.64 -13.12
CA ARG A 67 -10.19 15.75 -11.68
C ARG A 67 -11.02 14.57 -11.16
N GLU A 68 -12.04 14.15 -11.91
CA GLU A 68 -12.84 12.96 -11.61
C GLU A 68 -11.95 11.70 -11.57
N LEU A 69 -11.10 11.52 -12.58
CA LEU A 69 -10.15 10.40 -12.61
C LEU A 69 -9.21 10.40 -11.40
N ALA A 70 -8.65 11.56 -11.05
CA ALA A 70 -7.79 11.69 -9.88
C ALA A 70 -8.53 11.34 -8.58
N PHE A 71 -9.80 11.75 -8.46
CA PHE A 71 -10.65 11.43 -7.32
C PHE A 71 -10.92 9.92 -7.22
N GLU A 72 -11.30 9.27 -8.33
CA GLU A 72 -11.53 7.82 -8.37
C GLU A 72 -10.29 7.02 -7.98
N CYS A 73 -9.12 7.40 -8.50
CA CYS A 73 -7.86 6.77 -8.13
C CYS A 73 -7.56 6.90 -6.63
N ASN A 74 -7.81 8.08 -6.05
CA ASN A 74 -7.62 8.32 -4.63
C ASN A 74 -8.60 7.51 -3.77
N GLU A 75 -9.87 7.43 -4.16
CA GLU A 75 -10.85 6.59 -3.47
C GLU A 75 -10.49 5.10 -3.51
N ALA A 76 -10.04 4.61 -4.67
CA ALA A 76 -9.61 3.23 -4.82
C ALA A 76 -8.39 2.91 -3.94
N ALA A 77 -7.41 3.81 -3.87
CA ALA A 77 -6.27 3.67 -2.98
C ALA A 77 -6.69 3.62 -1.50
N GLY A 78 -7.57 4.53 -1.07
CA GLY A 78 -8.09 4.53 0.30
C GLY A 78 -8.86 3.25 0.68
N LYS A 79 -9.63 2.69 -0.26
CA LYS A 79 -10.32 1.39 -0.06
C LYS A 79 -9.32 0.24 0.09
N ALA A 80 -8.24 0.24 -0.69
CA ALA A 80 -7.20 -0.78 -0.59
C ALA A 80 -6.45 -0.70 0.75
N GLU A 81 -6.13 0.51 1.22
CA GLU A 81 -5.49 0.74 2.53
C GLU A 81 -6.37 0.27 3.70
N GLU A 82 -7.67 0.58 3.67
CA GLU A 82 -8.59 0.15 4.72
C GLU A 82 -8.76 -1.37 4.73
N LEU A 83 -8.81 -2.01 3.55
CA LEU A 83 -8.82 -3.47 3.44
C LEU A 83 -7.55 -4.08 4.03
N GLU A 84 -6.37 -3.55 3.70
CA GLU A 84 -5.11 -4.03 4.24
C GLU A 84 -5.06 -3.92 5.77
N LYS A 85 -5.49 -2.77 6.30
CA LYS A 85 -5.59 -2.52 7.75
C LYS A 85 -6.52 -3.53 8.43
N MET A 86 -7.70 -3.80 7.86
CA MET A 86 -8.64 -4.78 8.39
C MET A 86 -8.02 -6.20 8.40
N LEU A 87 -7.35 -6.58 7.32
CA LEU A 87 -6.69 -7.89 7.21
C LEU A 87 -5.54 -8.03 8.21
N LEU A 88 -4.77 -6.97 8.42
CA LEU A 88 -3.70 -6.95 9.41
C LEU A 88 -4.25 -7.09 10.84
N GLN A 89 -5.34 -6.38 11.16
CA GLN A 89 -6.04 -6.54 12.44
C GLN A 89 -6.55 -7.97 12.63
N ARG A 90 -7.13 -8.59 11.60
CA ARG A 90 -7.57 -9.99 11.64
C ARG A 90 -6.40 -10.94 11.93
N LYS A 91 -5.29 -10.81 11.20
CA LYS A 91 -4.06 -11.60 11.41
C LYS A 91 -3.53 -11.45 12.85
N ASN A 92 -3.53 -10.23 13.37
CA ASN A 92 -3.08 -9.95 14.74
C ASN A 92 -4.01 -10.57 15.80
N LYS A 93 -5.33 -10.57 15.57
CA LYS A 93 -6.29 -11.27 16.44
C LYS A 93 -6.07 -12.79 16.43
N SER A 94 -5.87 -13.40 15.27
CA SER A 94 -5.58 -14.85 15.15
C SER A 94 -4.30 -15.25 15.89
N LYS A 95 -3.23 -14.47 15.76
CA LYS A 95 -1.97 -14.71 16.51
C LYS A 95 -2.18 -14.67 18.03
N LYS A 96 -2.98 -13.73 18.54
CA LYS A 96 -3.30 -13.64 19.98
C LYS A 96 -4.11 -14.84 20.48
N ILE A 97 -5.02 -15.37 19.67
CA ILE A 97 -5.80 -16.58 20.00
C ILE A 97 -4.87 -17.78 20.09
N ASP A 98 -4.00 -18.00 19.10
CA ASP A 98 -3.03 -19.09 19.09
C ASP A 98 -2.04 -19.02 20.27
N GLU A 99 -1.58 -17.82 20.64
CA GLU A 99 -0.71 -17.62 21.80
C GLU A 99 -1.41 -17.92 23.13
N SER A 100 -2.68 -17.51 23.27
CA SER A 100 -3.45 -17.73 24.50
C SER A 100 -3.83 -19.21 24.68
N ASP A 101 -4.08 -19.94 23.59
CA ASP A 101 -4.28 -21.38 23.60
C ASP A 101 -2.99 -22.15 23.93
N LYS A 102 -1.84 -21.74 23.37
CA LYS A 102 -0.52 -22.30 23.76
C LYS A 102 -0.22 -22.06 25.25
N LYS A 103 -0.58 -20.89 25.80
CA LYS A 103 -0.37 -20.55 27.22
C LYS A 103 -1.26 -21.39 28.14
N LYS A 104 -2.52 -21.63 27.77
CA LYS A 104 -3.44 -22.56 28.48
C LYS A 104 -2.92 -24.00 28.44
N LYS A 105 -2.44 -24.48 27.30
CA LYS A 105 -1.87 -25.84 27.16
C LYS A 105 -0.61 -26.02 28.03
N LYS A 106 0.26 -25.01 28.12
CA LYS A 106 1.42 -25.01 29.02
C LYS A 106 1.00 -25.03 30.50
N LYS A 107 0.01 -24.23 30.89
CA LYS A 107 -0.49 -24.18 32.28
C LYS A 107 -1.14 -25.50 32.72
N ASN A 108 -1.98 -26.10 31.87
CA ASN A 108 -2.56 -27.42 32.13
C ASN A 108 -1.49 -28.54 32.21
N LYS A 109 -0.38 -28.40 31.47
CA LYS A 109 0.74 -29.37 31.52
C LYS A 109 1.59 -29.21 32.78
N SER A 110 1.75 -28.00 33.33
CA SER A 110 2.43 -27.78 34.62
C SER A 110 1.58 -28.26 35.80
N GLU A 111 0.27 -28.04 35.79
CA GLU A 111 -0.65 -28.54 36.82
C GLU A 111 -0.67 -30.08 36.87
N LYS A 112 -0.74 -30.74 35.70
CA LYS A 112 -0.67 -32.22 35.62
C LYS A 112 0.69 -32.82 36.02
N LYS A 113 1.76 -32.02 36.06
CA LYS A 113 3.08 -32.46 36.55
C LYS A 113 3.24 -32.28 38.06
N GLY A 114 2.57 -31.29 38.67
CA GLY A 114 2.55 -31.09 40.13
C GLY A 114 1.70 -32.10 40.92
N GLY A 115 0.73 -32.76 40.26
CA GLY A 115 -0.18 -33.71 40.90
C GLY A 115 0.30 -35.17 40.97
N ARG A 116 1.46 -35.54 40.39
CA ARG A 116 2.00 -36.91 40.47
C ARG A 116 3.00 -37.05 41.62
N LYS A 117 2.54 -36.87 42.86
CA LYS A 117 3.24 -37.36 44.05
C LYS A 117 2.59 -38.69 44.43
N TRP A 118 3.12 -39.79 43.88
CA TRP A 118 2.71 -41.13 44.28
C TRP A 118 3.08 -41.31 45.75
N LYS A 119 2.04 -41.38 46.58
CA LYS A 119 2.08 -42.11 47.85
C LYS A 119 2.22 -43.58 47.47
N LEU A 120 3.18 -44.31 48.03
CA LEU A 120 2.99 -45.64 48.63
C LEU A 120 4.35 -46.24 49.01
N TRP A 121 4.45 -46.59 50.30
CA TRP A 121 5.51 -47.29 51.04
C TRP A 121 6.79 -46.50 51.32
#